data_AF-D6GQ97-F1
#
_entry.id   AF-D6GQ97-F1
#
_cell.length_a   1.000
_cell.length_b   1.000
_cell.length_c   1.000
_cell.angle_alpha   90.00
_cell.angle_beta   90.00
_cell.angle_gamma   90.00
#
_symmetry.space_group_name_H-M   'P 1'
#
loop_
_entity.id
_entity.type
_entity.pdbx_description
1 polymer ?
#
loop_
_entity_poly.entity_id
_entity_poly.type
_entity_poly.pdbx_seq_one_letter_code
_entity_poly.pdbx_strand_id
1 'polypeptide(L)'
;MKKIVSMILIFLIIFSITGCSPKKEDDNTLSIEKVIELSQKGDNLSWKDFEKYKSKEVGFGLYILEYEIDDKYYLIIGGRDSKEAPMYIRLVRNENKDDYIDIREENVENFIKLGSSSDVIKTYEKTDPELREEHISDNRLVTYVKYYELNDGTWKTDKYHYKYRLELEGRMPNAVRDSKFVILSNTKDITFEQAYLAFGVSSSMEDYFEEKESVIVAFQ
;
A
#
# COMPACT_ATOMS: atom_id res chain seq x y z
N MET A 1 -70.13 29.90 -14.95
CA MET A 1 -69.44 30.41 -13.74
C MET A 1 -67.94 30.24 -13.94
N LYS A 2 -67.19 31.34 -13.94
CA LYS A 2 -65.72 31.38 -14.05
C LYS A 2 -65.06 30.80 -12.80
N LYS A 3 -63.88 30.19 -12.95
CA LYS A 3 -62.70 30.09 -12.03
C LYS A 3 -61.85 28.88 -12.48
N ILE A 4 -60.53 28.80 -12.47
CA ILE A 4 -59.37 29.67 -12.20
C ILE A 4 -58.18 28.94 -12.86
N VAL A 5 -57.22 29.71 -13.37
CA VAL A 5 -55.91 29.32 -13.90
C VAL A 5 -55.05 28.64 -12.82
N SER A 6 -54.30 27.60 -13.15
CA SER A 6 -52.92 27.46 -12.64
C SER A 6 -52.06 26.59 -13.56
N MET A 7 -51.06 27.26 -14.10
CA MET A 7 -49.99 26.84 -14.99
C MET A 7 -48.93 26.08 -14.17
N ILE A 8 -48.73 24.78 -14.42
CA ILE A 8 -47.54 24.07 -13.94
C ILE A 8 -46.66 23.77 -15.15
N LEU A 9 -45.65 24.64 -15.27
CA LEU A 9 -44.54 24.55 -16.20
C LEU A 9 -43.70 23.33 -15.81
N ILE A 10 -43.81 22.24 -16.56
CA ILE A 10 -42.93 21.07 -16.38
C ILE A 10 -41.55 21.46 -16.90
N PHE A 11 -40.65 21.78 -15.98
CA PHE A 11 -39.22 21.90 -16.21
C PHE A 11 -38.69 20.52 -16.58
N LEU A 12 -38.55 20.25 -17.88
CA LEU A 12 -37.69 19.19 -18.40
C LEU A 12 -36.25 19.59 -18.10
N ILE A 13 -35.78 19.24 -16.89
CA ILE A 13 -34.37 19.33 -16.52
C ILE A 13 -33.63 18.31 -17.39
N ILE A 14 -32.92 18.84 -18.37
CA ILE A 14 -31.86 18.18 -19.10
C ILE A 14 -30.79 17.80 -18.07
N PHE A 15 -30.81 16.57 -17.56
CA PHE A 15 -29.66 16.03 -16.86
C PHE A 15 -28.62 15.67 -17.91
N SER A 16 -27.70 16.61 -18.10
CA SER A 16 -26.49 16.47 -18.89
C SER A 16 -25.74 15.23 -18.42
N ILE A 17 -25.49 14.37 -19.39
CA ILE A 17 -24.68 13.16 -19.34
C ILE A 17 -23.32 13.52 -18.73
N THR A 18 -23.01 12.97 -17.57
CA THR A 18 -21.61 12.70 -17.18
C THR A 18 -21.60 11.34 -16.48
N GLY A 19 -22.14 10.35 -17.18
CA GLY A 19 -21.78 8.97 -16.90
C GLY A 19 -20.35 8.77 -17.35
N CYS A 20 -19.40 8.68 -16.41
CA CYS A 20 -18.18 7.93 -16.66
C CYS A 20 -18.64 6.52 -17.05
N SER A 21 -18.63 6.23 -18.35
CA SER A 21 -18.79 4.84 -18.78
C SER A 21 -17.58 4.08 -18.25
N PRO A 22 -17.74 2.94 -17.57
CA PRO A 22 -16.62 2.05 -17.38
C PRO A 22 -16.03 1.76 -18.75
N LYS A 23 -14.70 1.89 -18.91
CA LYS A 23 -14.01 1.47 -20.12
C LYS A 23 -14.47 0.04 -20.40
N LYS A 24 -15.10 -0.20 -21.56
CA LYS A 24 -15.32 -1.57 -22.02
C LYS A 24 -13.94 -2.22 -22.11
N GLU A 25 -13.69 -3.22 -21.28
CA GLU A 25 -12.55 -4.11 -21.47
C GLU A 25 -12.61 -4.64 -22.91
N ASP A 26 -11.52 -4.42 -23.64
CA ASP A 26 -11.28 -5.04 -24.94
C ASP A 26 -11.08 -6.54 -24.67
N ASP A 27 -11.78 -7.41 -25.41
CA ASP A 27 -11.81 -8.87 -25.21
C ASP A 27 -10.40 -9.51 -25.26
N ASN A 28 -9.42 -8.79 -25.84
CA ASN A 28 -8.04 -9.22 -25.96
C ASN A 28 -7.07 -8.52 -24.99
N THR A 29 -7.54 -7.73 -24.03
CA THR A 29 -6.68 -7.20 -22.95
C THR A 29 -6.37 -8.31 -21.94
N LEU A 30 -5.12 -8.39 -21.50
CA LEU A 30 -4.69 -9.36 -20.50
C LEU A 30 -5.19 -8.92 -19.12
N SER A 31 -6.03 -9.70 -18.45
CA SER A 31 -6.48 -9.39 -17.09
C SER A 31 -5.54 -9.92 -16.02
N ILE A 32 -5.61 -9.36 -14.82
CA ILE A 32 -4.79 -9.81 -13.69
C ILE A 32 -5.18 -11.22 -13.23
N GLU A 33 -6.46 -11.57 -13.26
CA GLU A 33 -6.97 -12.93 -12.96
C GLU A 33 -6.36 -13.93 -13.92
N LYS A 34 -6.16 -13.53 -15.17
CA LYS A 34 -5.57 -14.38 -16.18
C LYS A 34 -4.07 -14.55 -16.01
N VAL A 35 -3.35 -13.52 -15.54
CA VAL A 35 -1.95 -13.64 -15.12
C VAL A 35 -1.83 -14.64 -13.96
N ILE A 36 -2.71 -14.55 -12.97
CA ILE A 36 -2.77 -15.51 -11.86
C ILE A 36 -2.98 -16.93 -12.39
N GLU A 37 -3.98 -17.15 -13.26
CA GLU A 37 -4.23 -18.47 -13.84
C GLU A 37 -3.03 -19.01 -14.63
N LEU A 38 -2.40 -18.17 -15.47
CA LEU A 38 -1.25 -18.56 -16.28
C LEU A 38 -0.01 -18.88 -15.44
N SER A 39 0.22 -18.15 -14.34
CA SER A 39 1.38 -18.34 -13.45
C SER A 39 1.48 -19.78 -12.90
N GLN A 40 0.35 -20.48 -12.76
CA GLN A 40 0.29 -21.86 -12.28
C GLN A 40 1.05 -22.86 -13.17
N LYS A 41 1.35 -22.48 -14.42
CA LYS A 41 2.15 -23.30 -15.34
C LYS A 41 3.65 -23.27 -15.03
N GLY A 42 4.12 -22.31 -14.25
CA GLY A 42 5.54 -22.13 -13.91
C GLY A 42 6.42 -22.08 -15.16
N ASP A 43 7.52 -22.83 -15.15
CA ASP A 43 8.49 -22.92 -16.25
C ASP A 43 7.91 -23.42 -17.59
N ASN A 44 6.69 -23.95 -17.61
CA ASN A 44 6.03 -24.34 -18.87
C ASN A 44 5.41 -23.15 -19.63
N LEU A 45 5.44 -21.94 -19.07
CA LEU A 45 4.96 -20.74 -19.76
C LEU A 45 5.84 -20.39 -20.98
N SER A 46 5.16 -19.98 -22.04
CA SER A 46 5.78 -19.65 -23.32
C SER A 46 5.13 -18.43 -23.98
N TRP A 47 5.75 -17.89 -25.02
CA TRP A 47 5.18 -16.81 -25.85
C TRP A 47 3.76 -17.11 -26.35
N LYS A 48 3.46 -18.39 -26.66
CA LYS A 48 2.16 -18.82 -27.20
C LYS A 48 1.02 -18.65 -26.21
N ASP A 49 1.30 -18.73 -24.92
CA ASP A 49 0.29 -18.54 -23.88
C ASP A 49 -0.27 -17.11 -23.89
N PHE A 50 0.50 -16.16 -24.45
CA PHE A 50 0.18 -14.74 -24.47
C PHE A 50 -0.17 -14.19 -25.87
N GLU A 51 -0.01 -14.98 -26.94
CA GLU A 51 -0.14 -14.53 -28.33
C GLU A 51 -1.52 -13.92 -28.68
N LYS A 52 -2.58 -14.37 -28.01
CA LYS A 52 -3.93 -13.86 -28.22
C LYS A 52 -4.18 -12.49 -27.58
N TYR A 53 -3.34 -12.06 -26.64
CA TYR A 53 -3.50 -10.78 -25.96
C TYR A 53 -2.80 -9.67 -26.72
N LYS A 54 -3.37 -8.48 -26.64
CA LYS A 54 -2.78 -7.28 -27.23
C LYS A 54 -1.46 -6.94 -26.54
N SER A 55 -0.41 -6.77 -27.33
CA SER A 55 0.92 -6.41 -26.85
C SER A 55 1.58 -5.33 -27.70
N LYS A 56 2.60 -4.68 -27.14
CA LYS A 56 3.50 -3.77 -27.84
C LYS A 56 4.93 -4.31 -27.80
N GLU A 57 5.61 -4.31 -28.95
CA GLU A 57 7.04 -4.59 -29.01
C GLU A 57 7.82 -3.34 -28.56
N VAL A 58 8.64 -3.50 -27.52
CA VAL A 58 9.33 -2.39 -26.83
C VAL A 58 10.84 -2.63 -26.72
N GLY A 59 11.33 -3.70 -27.33
CA GLY A 59 12.72 -4.14 -27.21
C GLY A 59 13.67 -3.33 -28.09
N PHE A 60 14.92 -3.22 -27.63
CA PHE A 60 16.03 -2.80 -28.47
C PHE A 60 17.18 -3.79 -28.31
N GLY A 61 17.41 -4.62 -29.33
CA GLY A 61 18.38 -5.73 -29.31
C GLY A 61 17.86 -7.03 -28.70
N LEU A 62 16.92 -6.96 -27.75
CA LEU A 62 16.12 -8.10 -27.29
C LEU A 62 14.72 -8.04 -27.88
N TYR A 63 14.06 -9.19 -28.02
CA TYR A 63 12.65 -9.26 -28.33
C TYR A 63 11.84 -9.14 -27.04
N ILE A 64 11.12 -8.02 -26.86
CA ILE A 64 10.37 -7.72 -25.63
C ILE A 64 8.94 -7.31 -26.00
N LEU A 65 7.97 -8.04 -25.44
CA LEU A 65 6.56 -7.72 -25.54
C LEU A 65 6.04 -7.19 -24.20
N GLU A 66 5.39 -6.03 -24.24
CA GLU A 66 4.69 -5.41 -23.13
C GLU A 66 3.17 -5.59 -23.29
N TYR A 67 2.51 -6.04 -22.23
CA TYR A 67 1.06 -6.25 -22.17
C TYR A 67 0.47 -5.33 -21.09
N GLU A 68 -0.41 -4.42 -21.49
CA GLU A 68 -1.21 -3.61 -20.56
C GLU A 68 -2.20 -4.53 -19.82
N ILE A 69 -2.26 -4.40 -18.50
CA ILE A 69 -3.23 -5.13 -17.66
C ILE A 69 -4.28 -4.14 -17.13
N ASP A 70 -3.84 -3.21 -16.29
CA ASP A 70 -4.70 -2.17 -15.69
C ASP A 70 -3.87 -0.92 -15.31
N ASP A 71 -4.41 -0.05 -14.46
CA ASP A 71 -3.73 1.15 -13.97
C ASP A 71 -2.57 0.84 -13.01
N LYS A 72 -2.52 -0.35 -12.42
CA LYS A 72 -1.52 -0.75 -11.43
C LYS A 72 -0.43 -1.64 -12.00
N TYR A 73 -0.73 -2.44 -13.02
CA TYR A 73 0.17 -3.48 -13.51
C TYR A 73 0.30 -3.50 -15.03
N TYR A 74 1.44 -4.02 -15.47
CA TYR A 74 1.67 -4.49 -16.81
C TYR A 74 2.55 -5.74 -16.78
N LEU A 75 2.50 -6.57 -17.82
CA LEU A 75 3.37 -7.72 -17.99
C LEU A 75 4.45 -7.43 -19.03
N ILE A 76 5.69 -7.85 -18.80
CA ILE A 76 6.73 -7.87 -19.83
C ILE A 76 7.28 -9.28 -20.03
N ILE A 77 7.40 -9.68 -21.29
CA ILE A 77 8.00 -10.95 -21.68
C ILE A 77 9.20 -10.63 -22.56
N GLY A 78 10.38 -11.10 -22.18
CA GLY A 78 11.61 -10.79 -22.90
C GLY A 78 12.45 -12.02 -23.19
N GLY A 79 13.09 -12.02 -24.35
CA GLY A 79 14.03 -13.05 -24.76
C GLY A 79 14.86 -12.62 -25.96
N ARG A 80 15.67 -13.54 -26.48
CA ARG A 80 16.52 -13.29 -27.65
C ARG A 80 15.69 -13.17 -28.93
N ASP A 81 14.68 -14.02 -29.05
CA ASP A 81 13.64 -14.03 -30.10
C ASP A 81 12.38 -14.77 -29.58
N SER A 82 11.36 -14.93 -30.43
CA SER A 82 10.12 -15.64 -30.11
C SER A 82 10.16 -17.16 -30.38
N LYS A 83 11.28 -17.69 -30.88
CA LYS A 83 11.45 -19.11 -31.20
C LYS A 83 12.00 -19.89 -30.01
N GLU A 84 12.81 -19.23 -29.18
CA GLU A 84 13.32 -19.76 -27.92
C GLU A 84 12.40 -19.44 -26.74
N ALA A 85 12.62 -20.10 -25.60
CA ALA A 85 11.86 -19.82 -24.38
C ALA A 85 12.11 -18.38 -23.90
N PRO A 86 11.12 -17.71 -23.29
CA PRO A 86 11.33 -16.41 -22.66
C PRO A 86 12.46 -16.47 -21.62
N MET A 87 13.33 -15.47 -21.63
CA MET A 87 14.33 -15.28 -20.57
C MET A 87 13.65 -14.87 -19.26
N TYR A 88 12.61 -14.04 -19.36
CA TYR A 88 11.80 -13.60 -18.22
C TYR A 88 10.34 -13.39 -18.59
N ILE A 89 9.44 -13.55 -17.61
CA ILE A 89 8.01 -13.21 -17.72
C ILE A 89 7.64 -12.44 -16.45
N ARG A 90 7.71 -11.10 -16.52
CA ARG A 90 7.62 -10.26 -15.32
C ARG A 90 6.30 -9.55 -15.22
N LEU A 91 5.67 -9.64 -14.04
CA LEU A 91 4.59 -8.74 -13.64
C LEU A 91 5.20 -7.53 -12.94
N VAL A 92 4.93 -6.34 -13.46
CA VAL A 92 5.57 -5.09 -13.02
C VAL A 92 4.52 -4.10 -12.54
N ARG A 93 4.81 -3.34 -11.49
CA ARG A 93 3.95 -2.23 -11.07
C ARG A 93 4.16 -0.99 -11.95
N ASN A 94 3.08 -0.34 -12.35
CA ASN A 94 3.14 0.92 -13.11
C ASN A 94 3.82 2.05 -12.31
N GLU A 95 3.65 2.07 -10.99
CA GLU A 95 4.21 3.11 -10.11
C GLU A 95 5.74 3.03 -9.98
N ASN A 96 6.31 1.82 -10.06
CA ASN A 96 7.74 1.58 -9.95
C ASN A 96 8.17 0.41 -10.84
N LYS A 97 8.93 0.71 -11.89
CA LYS A 97 9.39 -0.29 -12.88
C LYS A 97 10.41 -1.29 -12.34
N ASP A 98 11.05 -0.97 -11.21
CA ASP A 98 11.99 -1.86 -10.54
C ASP A 98 11.28 -2.78 -9.53
N ASP A 99 9.99 -2.59 -9.29
CA ASP A 99 9.16 -3.47 -8.47
C ASP A 99 8.40 -4.47 -9.34
N TYR A 100 8.98 -5.66 -9.46
CA TYR A 100 8.47 -6.74 -10.29
C TYR A 100 8.80 -8.11 -9.70
N ILE A 101 8.06 -9.11 -10.18
CA ILE A 101 8.35 -10.53 -9.96
C ILE A 101 8.39 -11.29 -11.28
N ASP A 102 9.11 -12.40 -11.36
CA ASP A 102 8.94 -13.36 -12.47
C ASP A 102 7.80 -14.33 -12.11
N ILE A 103 6.72 -14.31 -12.91
CA ILE A 103 5.49 -15.06 -12.61
C ILE A 103 5.65 -16.58 -12.72
N ARG A 104 6.79 -17.07 -13.23
CA ARG A 104 7.09 -18.51 -13.30
C ARG A 104 7.64 -19.04 -11.98
N GLU A 105 8.31 -18.17 -11.23
CA GLU A 105 9.12 -18.53 -10.06
C GLU A 105 8.48 -18.06 -8.75
N GLU A 106 7.75 -16.95 -8.79
CA GLU A 106 7.29 -16.23 -7.60
C GLU A 106 5.75 -16.23 -7.45
N ASN A 107 5.27 -15.98 -6.23
CA ASN A 107 3.84 -16.03 -5.93
C ASN A 107 3.14 -14.73 -6.36
N VAL A 108 2.36 -14.81 -7.44
CA VAL A 108 1.67 -13.67 -8.05
C VAL A 108 0.61 -13.08 -7.12
N GLU A 109 -0.18 -13.90 -6.44
CA GLU A 109 -1.24 -13.43 -5.54
C GLU A 109 -0.69 -12.62 -4.36
N ASN A 110 0.44 -13.06 -3.78
CA ASN A 110 1.13 -12.33 -2.73
C ASN A 110 1.68 -11.00 -3.26
N PHE A 111 2.27 -10.98 -4.45
CA PHE A 111 2.75 -9.74 -5.07
C PHE A 111 1.60 -8.75 -5.29
N ILE A 112 0.45 -9.21 -5.80
CA ILE A 112 -0.72 -8.36 -5.98
C ILE A 112 -1.25 -7.87 -4.63
N LYS A 113 -1.35 -8.75 -3.63
CA LYS A 113 -1.83 -8.40 -2.29
C LYS A 113 -0.94 -7.38 -1.59
N LEU A 114 0.38 -7.49 -1.74
CA LEU A 114 1.34 -6.58 -1.10
C LEU A 114 1.40 -5.19 -1.75
N GLY A 115 0.84 -5.00 -2.96
CA GLY A 115 0.72 -3.67 -3.55
C GLY A 115 -0.66 -3.34 -4.10
N SER A 116 -1.70 -4.06 -3.69
CA SER A 116 -3.03 -3.49 -3.63
C SER A 116 -3.00 -2.42 -2.54
N SER A 117 -3.23 -1.15 -2.90
CA SER A 117 -3.44 0.00 -1.99
C SER A 117 -3.65 -0.46 -0.56
N SER A 118 -2.65 -0.26 0.28
CA SER A 118 -2.73 -0.53 1.70
C SER A 118 -3.79 0.44 2.27
N ASP A 119 -5.03 -0.03 2.36
CA ASP A 119 -6.12 0.81 2.79
C ASP A 119 -6.01 1.01 4.30
N VAL A 120 -6.19 2.26 4.72
CA VAL A 120 -6.24 2.61 6.14
C VAL A 120 -7.50 1.99 6.74
N ILE A 121 -7.32 1.00 7.61
CA ILE A 121 -8.42 0.37 8.36
C ILE A 121 -8.65 1.04 9.71
N LYS A 122 -7.62 1.70 10.25
CA LYS A 122 -7.72 2.45 11.50
C LYS A 122 -6.77 3.64 11.52
N THR A 123 -7.25 4.74 12.08
CA THR A 123 -6.49 5.97 12.26
C THR A 123 -6.35 6.28 13.75
N TYR A 124 -5.12 6.61 14.15
CA TYR A 124 -4.77 7.03 15.50
C TYR A 124 -4.43 8.52 15.46
N GLU A 125 -5.40 9.36 15.83
CA GLU A 125 -5.21 10.81 15.88
C GLU A 125 -4.28 11.22 17.02
N LYS A 126 -3.62 12.36 16.84
CA LYS A 126 -2.81 12.97 17.91
C LYS A 126 -3.71 13.32 19.09
N THR A 127 -3.24 13.03 20.30
CA THR A 127 -3.92 13.47 21.52
C THR A 127 -3.82 14.99 21.62
N ASP A 128 -4.95 15.64 21.92
CA ASP A 128 -5.01 17.06 22.19
C ASP A 128 -3.98 17.42 23.28
N PRO A 129 -3.09 18.41 23.06
CA PRO A 129 -2.14 18.86 24.07
C PRO A 129 -2.76 19.15 25.45
N GLU A 130 -3.99 19.66 25.50
CA GLU A 130 -4.68 20.00 26.75
C GLU A 130 -5.13 18.75 27.55
N LEU A 131 -5.28 17.61 26.88
CA LEU A 131 -5.73 16.35 27.48
C LEU A 131 -4.60 15.38 27.84
N ARG A 132 -3.34 15.75 27.60
CA ARG A 132 -2.20 14.83 27.80
C ARG A 132 -2.03 14.42 29.25
N GLU A 133 -2.11 15.38 30.18
CA GLU A 133 -1.94 15.10 31.61
C GLU A 133 -3.07 14.21 32.15
N GLU A 134 -4.31 14.44 31.70
CA GLU A 134 -5.45 13.58 32.01
C GLU A 134 -5.24 12.15 31.48
N HIS A 135 -4.80 12.02 30.22
CA HIS A 135 -4.48 10.72 29.66
C HIS A 135 -3.38 10.01 30.46
N ILE A 136 -2.33 10.72 30.85
CA ILE A 136 -1.24 10.17 31.65
C ILE A 136 -1.75 9.74 33.04
N SER A 137 -2.60 10.53 33.69
CA SER A 137 -3.16 10.19 35.02
C SER A 137 -4.10 8.99 34.96
N ASP A 138 -4.89 8.89 33.90
CA ASP A 138 -5.85 7.81 33.68
C ASP A 138 -5.22 6.55 33.08
N ASN A 139 -3.89 6.56 32.93
CA ASN A 139 -3.15 5.49 32.29
C ASN A 139 -3.73 5.17 30.90
N ARG A 140 -3.86 6.20 30.06
CA ARG A 140 -4.28 6.14 28.66
C ARG A 140 -3.12 6.60 27.77
N LEU A 141 -3.02 6.02 26.59
CA LEU A 141 -2.02 6.42 25.61
C LEU A 141 -2.21 7.88 25.18
N VAL A 142 -1.09 8.60 25.17
CA VAL A 142 -0.90 9.90 24.53
C VAL A 142 -0.24 9.68 23.18
N THR A 143 -0.95 9.99 22.09
CA THR A 143 -0.43 9.89 20.72
C THR A 143 0.23 11.21 20.31
N TYR A 144 1.52 11.18 19.97
CA TYR A 144 2.28 12.35 19.54
C TYR A 144 2.33 12.50 18.02
N VAL A 145 2.32 11.38 17.31
CA VAL A 145 2.41 11.30 15.85
C VAL A 145 1.15 10.62 15.35
N LYS A 146 0.47 11.22 14.35
CA LYS A 146 -0.67 10.56 13.71
C LYS A 146 -0.18 9.34 12.95
N TYR A 147 -0.84 8.20 13.13
CA TYR A 147 -0.47 6.97 12.45
C TYR A 147 -1.67 6.11 12.09
N TYR A 148 -1.43 5.14 11.22
CA TYR A 148 -2.46 4.35 10.57
C TYR A 148 -2.12 2.88 10.61
N GLU A 149 -3.14 2.06 10.82
CA GLU A 149 -3.12 0.62 10.61
C GLU A 149 -3.64 0.33 9.21
N LEU A 150 -2.94 -0.54 8.48
CA LEU A 150 -3.28 -0.91 7.11
C LEU A 150 -3.88 -2.31 7.07
N ASN A 151 -4.73 -2.56 6.08
CA ASN A 151 -5.40 -3.86 5.88
C ASN A 151 -4.43 -5.04 5.64
N ASP A 152 -3.19 -4.75 5.24
CA ASP A 152 -2.12 -5.73 5.00
C ASP A 152 -1.33 -6.08 6.28
N GLY A 153 -1.68 -5.49 7.42
CA GLY A 153 -1.03 -5.69 8.72
C GLY A 153 0.20 -4.80 8.95
N THR A 154 0.55 -3.94 7.99
CA THR A 154 1.60 -2.93 8.13
C THR A 154 1.04 -1.61 8.66
N TRP A 155 1.93 -0.66 8.89
CA TRP A 155 1.62 0.60 9.57
C TRP A 155 2.24 1.77 8.83
N LYS A 156 1.65 2.96 8.91
CA LYS A 156 2.29 4.15 8.35
C LYS A 156 2.04 5.40 9.17
N THR A 157 2.88 6.39 9.00
CA THR A 157 2.58 7.80 9.32
C THR A 157 2.18 8.52 8.04
N ASP A 158 2.02 9.84 8.09
CA ASP A 158 1.85 10.65 6.88
C ASP A 158 3.11 10.65 5.97
N LYS A 159 4.27 10.21 6.49
CA LYS A 159 5.56 10.27 5.76
C LYS A 159 6.14 8.91 5.38
N TYR A 160 6.07 7.92 6.26
CA TYR A 160 6.80 6.66 6.11
C TYR A 160 5.91 5.45 6.44
N HIS A 161 6.28 4.29 5.88
CA HIS A 161 5.64 3.00 6.10
C HIS A 161 6.56 2.09 6.93
N TYR A 162 5.96 1.26 7.77
CA TYR A 162 6.64 0.42 8.75
C TYR A 162 6.02 -0.97 8.79
N LYS A 163 6.87 -1.98 8.97
CA LYS A 163 6.45 -3.39 9.02
C LYS A 163 5.75 -3.75 10.32
N TYR A 164 6.10 -3.11 11.43
CA TYR A 164 5.68 -3.53 12.77
C TYR A 164 5.16 -2.35 13.61
N ARG A 165 4.19 -2.65 14.46
CA ARG A 165 3.84 -1.85 15.63
C ARG A 165 4.26 -2.60 16.89
N LEU A 166 5.24 -2.06 17.58
CA LEU A 166 5.79 -2.62 18.81
C LEU A 166 5.14 -1.89 20.01
N GLU A 167 4.73 -2.67 21.00
CA GLU A 167 4.38 -2.14 22.33
C GLU A 167 5.45 -2.61 23.31
N LEU A 168 6.21 -1.66 23.85
CA LEU A 168 7.29 -1.94 24.80
C LEU A 168 6.88 -1.44 26.17
N GLU A 169 6.74 -2.37 27.11
CA GLU A 169 6.43 -2.07 28.51
C GLU A 169 7.70 -2.19 29.36
N GLY A 170 7.86 -1.28 30.31
CA GLY A 170 9.00 -1.27 31.21
C GLY A 170 8.96 -0.14 32.21
N ARG A 171 9.87 -0.16 33.19
CA ARG A 171 9.96 0.85 34.23
C ARG A 171 11.05 1.85 33.89
N MET A 172 10.68 3.14 33.79
CA MET A 172 11.67 4.20 33.69
C MET A 172 12.46 4.35 35.01
N PRO A 173 13.72 4.82 34.95
CA PRO A 173 14.48 5.13 36.15
C PRO A 173 13.71 6.07 37.09
N ASN A 174 13.66 5.72 38.37
CA ASN A 174 12.97 6.46 39.44
C ASN A 174 11.43 6.56 39.30
N ALA A 175 10.82 5.85 38.34
CA ALA A 175 9.37 5.82 38.21
C ALA A 175 8.72 4.82 39.17
N VAL A 176 7.55 5.17 39.70
CA VAL A 176 6.77 4.32 40.62
C VAL A 176 5.93 3.29 39.87
N ARG A 177 5.64 3.52 38.59
CA ARG A 177 4.83 2.65 37.72
C ARG A 177 5.56 2.33 36.42
N ASP A 178 5.10 1.28 35.74
CA ASP A 178 5.55 0.99 34.38
C ASP A 178 4.96 2.00 33.39
N SER A 179 5.69 2.17 32.30
CA SER A 179 5.29 2.95 31.15
C SER A 179 5.22 2.06 29.92
N LYS A 180 4.48 2.52 28.91
CA LYS A 180 4.38 1.85 27.62
C LYS A 180 4.77 2.80 26.49
N PHE A 181 5.68 2.36 25.64
CA PHE A 181 5.96 2.98 24.35
C PHE A 181 5.25 2.22 23.22
N VAL A 182 4.66 2.97 22.30
CA VAL A 182 4.19 2.44 21.01
C VAL A 182 5.10 2.96 19.91
N ILE A 183 5.70 2.05 19.16
CA ILE A 183 6.71 2.35 18.14
C ILE A 183 6.30 1.72 16.82
N LEU A 184 6.38 2.48 15.74
CA LEU A 184 6.35 1.92 14.40
C LEU A 184 7.77 1.67 13.92
N SER A 185 8.08 0.47 13.42
CA SER A 185 9.46 0.08 13.07
C SER A 185 9.54 -0.91 11.90
N ASN A 186 10.65 -0.87 11.17
CA ASN A 186 11.06 -1.87 10.19
C ASN A 186 11.83 -3.06 10.78
N THR A 187 12.19 -2.99 12.06
CA THR A 187 12.83 -4.07 12.84
C THR A 187 12.00 -4.41 14.07
N LYS A 188 12.20 -5.61 14.63
CA LYS A 188 11.63 -6.00 15.94
C LYS A 188 12.62 -5.80 17.09
N ASP A 189 13.88 -5.53 16.76
CA ASP A 189 14.98 -5.44 17.72
C ASP A 189 15.09 -4.02 18.27
N ILE A 190 14.11 -3.64 19.09
CA ILE A 190 14.08 -2.40 19.85
C ILE A 190 13.77 -2.73 21.30
N THR A 191 14.65 -2.31 22.19
CA THR A 191 14.49 -2.49 23.63
C THR A 191 13.75 -1.32 24.27
N PHE A 192 13.17 -1.55 25.45
CA PHE A 192 12.53 -0.48 26.22
C PHE A 192 13.53 0.64 26.58
N GLU A 193 14.78 0.30 26.89
CA GLU A 193 15.81 1.29 27.22
C GLU A 193 16.14 2.19 26.03
N GLN A 194 16.30 1.63 24.83
CA GLN A 194 16.49 2.41 23.61
C GLN A 194 15.30 3.34 23.35
N ALA A 195 14.07 2.84 23.50
CA ALA A 195 12.88 3.66 23.36
C ALA A 195 12.84 4.81 24.38
N TYR A 196 13.19 4.52 25.63
CA TYR A 196 13.29 5.51 26.69
C TYR A 196 14.31 6.61 26.36
N LEU A 197 15.54 6.23 25.96
CA LEU A 197 16.60 7.16 25.57
C LEU A 197 16.18 8.06 24.39
N ALA A 198 15.61 7.44 23.34
CA ALA A 198 15.12 8.11 22.13
C ALA A 198 13.92 9.05 22.41
N PHE A 199 13.22 8.87 23.53
CA PHE A 199 12.07 9.71 23.91
C PHE A 199 12.47 11.11 24.41
N GLY A 200 13.73 11.51 24.23
CA GLY A 200 14.21 12.86 24.51
C GLY A 200 14.97 13.00 25.82
N VAL A 201 15.39 11.88 26.44
CA VAL A 201 16.19 11.90 27.68
C VAL A 201 17.69 11.73 27.42
N SER A 202 18.09 11.16 26.28
CA SER A 202 19.51 11.08 25.91
C SER A 202 20.06 12.42 25.47
N SER A 203 21.35 12.65 25.77
CA SER A 203 22.13 13.75 25.22
C SER A 203 22.88 13.39 23.92
N SER A 204 22.84 12.12 23.50
CA SER A 204 23.48 11.63 22.28
C SER A 204 22.48 11.55 21.13
N MET A 205 22.84 12.08 19.96
CA MET A 205 22.01 11.96 18.76
C MET A 205 21.92 10.52 18.24
N GLU A 206 22.87 9.66 18.60
CA GLU A 206 22.92 8.25 18.17
C GLU A 206 21.83 7.40 18.83
N ASP A 207 21.29 7.85 19.96
CA ASP A 207 20.22 7.14 20.67
C ASP A 207 18.83 7.44 20.07
N TYR A 208 18.73 8.40 19.15
CA TYR A 208 17.47 8.75 18.50
C TYR A 208 17.27 7.92 17.23
N PHE A 209 16.03 7.49 17.01
CA PHE A 209 15.69 6.76 15.79
C PHE A 209 15.74 7.65 14.54
N GLU A 210 16.27 7.10 13.45
CA GLU A 210 15.99 7.63 12.12
C GLU A 210 14.51 7.42 11.80
N GLU A 211 13.77 8.49 11.53
CA GLU A 211 12.29 8.45 11.37
C GLU A 211 11.85 7.43 10.29
N LYS A 212 12.62 7.27 9.20
CA LYS A 212 12.30 6.29 8.14
C LYS A 212 12.39 4.83 8.61
N GLU A 213 13.16 4.55 9.66
CA GLU A 213 13.37 3.21 10.18
C GLU A 213 12.49 2.92 11.39
N SER A 214 12.36 3.90 12.30
CA SER A 214 11.55 3.76 13.51
C SER A 214 11.08 5.10 14.06
N VAL A 215 9.88 5.12 14.65
CA VAL A 215 9.32 6.32 15.28
C VAL A 215 8.45 5.96 16.48
N ILE A 216 8.65 6.67 17.60
CA ILE A 216 7.76 6.59 18.76
C ILE A 216 6.50 7.38 18.44
N VAL A 217 5.35 6.71 18.39
CA VAL A 217 4.07 7.33 18.01
C VAL A 217 3.17 7.62 19.21
N ALA A 218 3.29 6.85 20.30
CA ALA A 218 2.51 7.06 21.51
C ALA A 218 3.23 6.62 22.79
N PHE A 219 2.79 7.15 23.93
CA PHE A 219 3.32 6.91 25.27
C PHE A 219 2.22 6.84 26.32
N GLN A 220 2.42 6.05 27.38
CA GLN A 220 1.52 5.92 28.54
C GLN A 220 2.32 5.80 29.83
#